data_AF-A0A554JJ61-F1
#
_entry.id   AF-A0A554JJ61-F1
#
_cell.length_a   1.000
_cell.length_b   1.000
_cell.length_c   1.000
_cell.angle_alpha   90.00
_cell.angle_beta   90.00
_cell.angle_gamma   90.00
#
_symmetry.space_group_name_H-M   'P 1'
#
loop_
_entity.id
_entity.type
_entity.pdbx_description
1 polymer ?
#
loop_
_entity_poly.entity_id
_entity_poly.type
_entity_poly.pdbx_seq_one_letter_code
_entity_poly.pdbx_strand_id
1 'polypeptide(L)'
;MFRALFVAFKKILNLLFAFLWPNRRYIWQNGKIKKWSYGTTHVMNPSLHYGIAAFEGIRFYQTDRGPAVFRLKDHLDRFFYSMNV
;
A
#
# COMPACT_ATOMS: atom_id res chain seq x y z
N MET A 1 -5.62 -31.78 -14.23
CA MET A 1 -6.82 -31.33 -13.49
C MET A 1 -6.54 -30.21 -12.48
N PHE A 2 -5.55 -30.33 -11.59
CA PHE A 2 -5.23 -29.31 -10.57
C PHE A 2 -4.75 -27.93 -11.10
N ARG A 3 -4.00 -27.90 -12.20
CA ARG A 3 -3.46 -26.65 -12.77
C ARG A 3 -4.56 -25.70 -13.26
N ALA A 4 -5.65 -26.24 -13.83
CA ALA A 4 -6.78 -25.45 -14.31
C ALA A 4 -7.56 -24.82 -13.15
N LEU A 5 -7.77 -25.58 -12.08
CA LEU A 5 -8.44 -25.09 -10.86
C LEU A 5 -7.64 -23.96 -10.19
N PHE A 6 -6.31 -24.12 -10.11
CA PHE A 6 -5.42 -23.11 -9.55
C PHE A 6 -5.40 -21.81 -10.37
N VAL A 7 -5.39 -21.92 -11.71
CA VAL A 7 -5.46 -20.75 -12.61
C VAL A 7 -6.80 -20.04 -12.49
N ALA A 8 -7.91 -20.78 -12.40
CA ALA A 8 -9.24 -20.22 -12.22
C ALA A 8 -9.36 -19.47 -10.87
N PHE A 9 -8.84 -20.06 -9.78
CA PHE A 9 -8.78 -19.42 -8.48
C PHE A 9 -7.96 -18.12 -8.48
N LYS A 10 -6.77 -18.13 -9.13
CA LYS A 10 -5.96 -16.91 -9.31
C LYS A 10 -6.70 -15.82 -10.08
N LYS A 11 -7.47 -16.18 -11.12
CA LYS A 11 -8.30 -15.23 -11.87
C LYS A 11 -9.37 -14.60 -11.00
N ILE A 12 -10.07 -15.40 -10.18
CA ILE A 12 -11.11 -14.91 -9.26
C ILE A 12 -10.50 -13.95 -8.24
N LEU A 13 -9.38 -14.32 -7.61
CA LEU A 13 -8.66 -13.44 -6.68
C LEU A 13 -8.23 -12.13 -7.32
N ASN A 14 -7.67 -12.16 -8.54
CA ASN A 14 -7.26 -10.95 -9.24
C ASN A 14 -8.45 -10.04 -9.58
N LEU A 15 -9.59 -10.63 -9.98
CA LEU A 15 -10.83 -9.87 -10.21
C LEU A 15 -11.36 -9.25 -8.92
N LEU A 16 -11.31 -9.99 -7.81
CA LEU A 16 -11.72 -9.51 -6.49
C LEU A 16 -10.85 -8.33 -6.05
N PHE A 17 -9.53 -8.42 -6.21
CA PHE A 17 -8.62 -7.32 -5.88
C PHE A 17 -8.75 -6.12 -6.83
N ALA A 18 -9.03 -6.34 -8.11
CA ALA A 18 -9.31 -5.27 -9.06
C ALA A 18 -10.61 -4.52 -8.71
N PHE A 19 -11.63 -5.24 -8.23
CA PHE A 19 -12.88 -4.66 -7.76
C PHE A 19 -12.71 -3.90 -6.44
N LEU A 20 -12.02 -4.49 -5.47
CA LEU A 20 -11.82 -3.90 -4.14
C LEU A 20 -10.83 -2.71 -4.15
N TRP A 21 -9.89 -2.68 -5.09
CA TRP A 21 -8.92 -1.59 -5.25
C TRP A 21 -8.72 -1.21 -6.73
N PRO A 22 -9.71 -0.52 -7.32
CA PRO A 22 -9.75 -0.26 -8.77
C PRO A 22 -8.70 0.74 -9.25
N ASN A 23 -8.10 1.54 -8.35
CA ASN A 23 -7.29 2.70 -8.71
C ASN A 23 -5.86 2.69 -8.14
N ARG A 24 -5.14 1.56 -8.22
CA ARG A 24 -3.73 1.50 -7.78
C ARG A 24 -2.78 1.45 -8.97
N ARG A 25 -2.36 2.63 -9.46
CA ARG A 25 -1.46 2.74 -10.61
C ARG A 25 0.01 2.59 -10.20
N TYR A 26 0.41 3.28 -9.14
CA TYR A 26 1.80 3.37 -8.71
C TYR A 26 1.94 3.24 -7.20
N ILE A 27 3.13 2.85 -6.76
CA ILE A 27 3.57 2.83 -5.37
C ILE A 27 4.97 3.44 -5.29
N TRP A 28 5.21 4.23 -4.24
CA TRP A 28 6.54 4.64 -3.87
C TRP A 28 7.14 3.59 -2.93
N GLN A 29 8.32 3.07 -3.25
CA GLN A 29 9.03 2.12 -2.40
C GLN A 29 10.53 2.40 -2.49
N ASN A 30 11.15 2.74 -1.36
CA ASN A 30 12.60 2.96 -1.21
C ASN A 30 13.16 3.96 -2.23
N GLY A 31 12.53 5.14 -2.33
CA GLY A 31 12.99 6.22 -3.19
C GLY A 31 12.57 6.12 -4.66
N LYS A 32 11.84 5.06 -5.07
CA LYS A 32 11.43 4.85 -6.46
C LYS A 32 9.92 4.69 -6.59
N ILE A 33 9.35 5.31 -7.63
CA ILE A 33 7.96 5.10 -8.04
C ILE A 33 7.92 3.92 -9.03
N LYS A 34 7.08 2.93 -8.76
CA LYS A 34 6.89 1.75 -9.64
C LYS A 34 5.42 1.36 -9.73
N LYS A 35 5.08 0.48 -10.67
CA LYS A 35 3.72 -0.08 -10.78
C LYS A 35 3.33 -0.75 -9.47
N TRP A 36 2.09 -0.58 -9.04
CA TRP A 36 1.57 -1.15 -7.80
C TRP A 36 1.83 -2.67 -7.70
N SER A 37 1.66 -3.42 -8.80
CA SER A 37 1.88 -4.87 -8.86
C SER A 37 3.33 -5.31 -8.57
N TYR A 38 4.30 -4.38 -8.61
CA TYR A 38 5.70 -4.63 -8.25
C TYR A 38 6.04 -4.21 -6.81
N GLY A 39 5.06 -3.72 -6.05
CA GLY A 39 5.19 -3.33 -4.64
C GLY A 39 5.18 -4.54 -3.71
N THR A 40 6.15 -5.44 -3.85
CA THR A 40 6.25 -6.66 -3.03
C THR A 40 7.39 -6.57 -2.01
N THR A 41 7.30 -7.40 -0.97
CA THR A 41 8.37 -7.69 -0.01
C THR A 41 8.54 -9.21 0.14
N HIS A 42 9.64 -9.67 0.72
CA HIS A 42 9.86 -11.09 0.96
C HIS A 42 8.94 -11.61 2.07
N VAL A 43 8.50 -12.87 1.97
CA VAL A 43 7.57 -13.46 2.95
C VAL A 43 8.17 -13.52 4.35
N MET A 44 9.50 -13.61 4.48
CA MET A 44 10.22 -13.61 5.76
C MET A 44 10.48 -12.21 6.33
N ASN A 45 9.83 -11.16 5.82
CA ASN A 45 9.99 -9.82 6.37
C ASN A 45 9.51 -9.80 7.85
N PRO A 46 10.37 -9.40 8.82
CA PRO A 46 10.01 -9.38 10.24
C PRO A 46 8.73 -8.60 10.56
N SER A 47 8.45 -7.52 9.82
CA SER A 47 7.21 -6.74 10.00
C SER A 47 5.95 -7.56 9.75
N LEU A 48 6.01 -8.59 8.90
CA LEU A 48 4.88 -9.48 8.62
C LEU A 48 4.65 -10.53 9.71
N HIS A 49 5.71 -10.93 10.43
CA HIS A 49 5.65 -11.99 11.44
C HIS A 49 5.53 -11.46 12.87
N TYR A 50 6.15 -10.31 13.14
CA TYR A 50 6.30 -9.77 14.48
C TYR A 50 5.68 -8.38 14.64
N GLY A 51 5.05 -7.83 13.59
CA GLY A 51 4.37 -6.53 13.65
C GLY A 51 5.30 -5.33 13.84
N ILE A 52 6.61 -5.51 13.65
CA ILE A 52 7.63 -4.46 13.79
C ILE A 52 7.54 -3.52 12.59
N ALA A 53 6.60 -2.58 12.64
CA ALA A 53 6.41 -1.54 11.62
C ALA A 53 5.66 -0.33 12.20
N ALA A 54 5.98 0.85 11.69
CA ALA A 54 5.18 2.05 11.85
C ALA A 54 4.46 2.38 10.54
N PHE A 55 3.27 2.99 10.62
CA PHE A 55 2.51 3.41 9.44
C PHE A 55 1.77 4.72 9.73
N GLU A 56 1.27 5.35 8.67
CA GLU A 56 0.47 6.57 8.76
C GLU A 56 -0.78 6.49 7.88
N GLY A 57 -1.84 7.15 8.33
CA GLY A 57 -3.10 7.29 7.61
C GLY A 57 -3.30 8.73 7.17
N ILE A 58 -2.92 9.03 5.93
CA ILE A 58 -2.99 10.39 5.38
C ILE A 58 -4.16 10.51 4.40
N ARG A 59 -4.89 11.62 4.45
CA ARG A 59 -5.94 11.96 3.48
C ARG A 59 -5.61 13.23 2.72
N PHE A 60 -6.05 13.29 1.48
CA PHE A 60 -6.04 14.49 0.66
C PHE A 60 -7.46 14.83 0.22
N TYR A 61 -7.70 16.12 0.02
CA TYR A 61 -9.02 16.65 -0.33
C TYR A 61 -8.88 17.62 -1.50
N GLN A 62 -9.90 17.69 -2.33
CA GLN A 62 -9.98 18.71 -3.36
C GLN A 62 -10.17 20.08 -2.70
N THR A 63 -9.44 21.09 -3.18
CA THR A 63 -9.61 22.49 -2.78
C THR A 63 -9.66 23.36 -4.04
N ASP A 64 -10.01 24.64 -3.88
CA ASP A 64 -10.02 25.62 -4.98
C ASP A 64 -8.63 25.83 -5.62
N ARG A 65 -7.56 25.43 -4.91
CA ARG A 65 -6.16 25.50 -5.37
C ARG A 65 -5.62 24.14 -5.83
N GLY A 66 -6.48 23.14 -5.98
CA GLY A 66 -6.12 21.76 -6.32
C GLY A 66 -6.13 20.81 -5.11
N PRO A 67 -5.78 19.53 -5.31
CA PRO A 67 -5.72 18.55 -4.23
C PRO A 67 -4.68 18.94 -3.19
N ALA A 68 -5.05 18.92 -1.91
CA ALA A 68 -4.18 19.24 -0.79
C ALA A 68 -4.20 18.14 0.27
N VAL A 69 -3.04 17.87 0.86
CA VAL A 69 -2.91 16.95 1.99
C VAL A 69 -3.26 17.67 3.29
N PHE A 70 -4.18 17.12 4.07
CA PHE A 70 -4.55 17.73 5.34
C PHE A 70 -3.48 17.45 6.41
N ARG A 71 -2.95 18.51 7.04
CA ARG A 71 -1.99 18.44 8.17
C ARG A 71 -0.77 17.54 7.92
N LEU A 72 -0.17 17.61 6.73
CA LEU A 72 0.96 16.75 6.34
C LEU A 72 2.10 16.77 7.37
N LYS A 73 2.48 17.94 7.88
CA LYS A 73 3.57 18.07 8.86
C LYS A 73 3.30 17.24 10.12
N ASP A 74 2.08 17.33 10.67
CA ASP A 74 1.72 16.63 11.90
C ASP A 74 1.68 15.11 11.71
N HIS A 75 1.26 14.65 10.53
CA HIS A 75 1.36 13.22 10.16
C HIS A 75 2.81 12.74 10.10
N LEU A 76 3.72 13.54 9.54
CA LEU A 76 5.15 13.20 9.48
C LEU A 76 5.80 13.20 10.87
N ASP A 77 5.49 14.21 11.69
CA ASP A 77 6.00 14.30 13.07
C ASP A 77 5.56 13.06 13.88
N ARG A 78 4.30 12.63 13.75
CA ARG A 78 3.81 11.40 14.41
C ARG A 78 4.44 10.12 13.82
N PHE A 79 4.70 10.08 12.52
CA PHE A 79 5.38 8.94 11.88
C PHE A 79 6.79 8.76 12.46
N PHE A 80 7.59 9.83 12.49
CA PHE A 80 8.93 9.78 13.06
C PHE A 80 8.92 9.50 14.57
N TYR A 81 7.94 10.03 15.31
CA TYR A 81 7.75 9.66 16.70
C TYR A 81 7.50 8.15 16.85
N SER A 82 6.62 7.58 16.02
CA SER A 82 6.29 6.14 16.05
C SER A 82 7.48 5.25 15.66
N MET A 83 8.39 5.73 14.81
CA MET A 83 9.61 5.01 14.43
C MET A 83 10.70 5.02 15.51
N ASN A 84 10.63 5.95 16.46
CA ASN A 84 11.60 6.11 17.55
C ASN A 84 11.22 5.33 18.82
N VAL A 85 10.14 4.54 18.78
CA VAL A 85 9.69 3.64 19.84
C VAL A 85 10.20 2.24 19.55
#